data_AF-A0A1Y5EDI0-F1
#
_entry.id   AF-A0A1Y5EDI0-F1
#
_cell.length_a   1.000
_cell.length_b   1.000
_cell.length_c   1.000
_cell.angle_alpha   90.00
_cell.angle_beta   90.00
_cell.angle_gamma   90.00
#
_symmetry.space_group_name_H-M   'P 1'
#
loop_
_entity.id
_entity.type
_entity.pdbx_description
1 polymer ?
#
loop_
_entity_poly.entity_id
_entity_poly.type
_entity_poly.pdbx_seq_one_letter_code
_entity_poly.pdbx_strand_id
1 'polypeptide(L)'
;MKRIVDIGFQKVGCWKLKEEQVDLELNSQENTNNVLYAFVCEGKVMYVGKTTQPLKKRMYGYLKPGKAQSTNIKNRNNILASLKAGHGVDIFALPDSGLLNYGGFHVNVAAGLEDSLISNLSPSWNGMQSKITGLTGDPKGKTSNFIGQTANENIAEPISNDVDQKFQFQLRKTYYNQGFFNVPVAYMEAFGEDHDRIEIFCGKHLALIDGHINRSANNTNSPRIMGGSQLAYWFKNSKNLDDKIEVTVLSPNSILVE
;
A
#
# COMPACT_ATOMS: atom_id res chain seq x y z
N MET A 1 -1.76 -14.64 13.61
CA MET A 1 -0.47 -13.98 13.26
C MET A 1 0.01 -14.35 11.86
N LYS A 2 0.28 -15.63 11.56
CA LYS A 2 0.86 -16.09 10.28
C LYS A 2 0.19 -15.48 9.03
N ARG A 3 -1.14 -15.55 8.93
CA ARG A 3 -1.92 -15.07 7.77
C ARG A 3 -1.73 -13.59 7.39
N ILE A 4 -1.51 -12.68 8.35
CA ILE A 4 -1.32 -11.25 8.01
C ILE A 4 0.14 -10.93 7.66
N VAL A 5 1.09 -11.60 8.31
CA VAL A 5 2.52 -11.46 8.01
C VAL A 5 2.82 -12.02 6.61
N ASP A 6 2.19 -13.14 6.25
CA ASP A 6 2.35 -13.78 4.93
C ASP A 6 1.92 -12.88 3.76
N ILE A 7 1.04 -11.90 4.00
CA ILE A 7 0.57 -10.94 2.98
C ILE A 7 1.26 -9.57 3.11
N GLY A 8 2.34 -9.48 3.89
CA GLY A 8 3.20 -8.30 3.95
C GLY A 8 2.96 -7.34 5.12
N PHE A 9 2.11 -7.67 6.09
CA PHE A 9 2.04 -6.83 7.30
C PHE A 9 3.35 -6.90 8.09
N GLN A 10 3.86 -5.73 8.46
CA GLN A 10 5.05 -5.56 9.27
C GLN A 10 4.68 -5.02 10.65
N LYS A 11 5.38 -5.47 11.70
CA LYS A 11 5.24 -4.86 13.04
C LYS A 11 5.87 -3.47 13.01
N VAL A 12 5.07 -2.44 13.26
CA VAL A 12 5.50 -1.04 13.17
C VAL A 12 5.46 -0.32 14.51
N GLY A 13 4.92 -0.95 15.55
CA GLY A 13 4.84 -0.34 16.87
C GLY A 13 4.03 -1.17 17.86
N CYS A 14 3.72 -0.56 19.00
CA CYS A 14 2.86 -1.13 20.03
C CYS A 14 2.22 -0.04 20.91
N TRP A 15 1.15 -0.42 21.60
CA TRP A 15 0.56 0.34 22.69
C TRP A 15 1.14 -0.12 24.01
N LYS A 16 1.41 0.82 24.92
CA LYS A 16 1.91 0.56 26.27
C LYS A 16 1.08 1.28 27.32
N LEU A 17 1.16 0.82 28.56
CA LEU A 17 0.60 1.52 29.71
C LEU A 17 1.73 2.28 30.41
N LYS A 18 1.61 3.60 30.50
CA LYS A 18 2.54 4.47 31.24
C LYS A 18 1.72 5.36 32.17
N GLU A 19 1.98 5.28 33.47
CA GLU A 19 1.28 6.09 34.49
C GLU A 19 -0.26 5.99 34.36
N GLU A 20 -0.76 4.76 34.18
CA GLU A 20 -2.18 4.44 33.94
C GLU A 20 -2.80 4.98 32.64
N GLN A 21 -2.01 5.63 31.78
CA GLN A 21 -2.44 6.12 30.49
C GLN A 21 -1.94 5.24 29.34
N VAL A 22 -2.75 5.16 28.29
CA VAL A 22 -2.34 4.52 27.03
C VAL A 22 -1.30 5.40 26.35
N ASP A 23 -0.15 4.82 26.05
CA ASP A 23 0.95 5.44 25.32
C ASP A 23 1.21 4.70 24.00
N LEU A 24 1.76 5.42 23.02
CA LEU A 24 2.03 4.92 21.66
C LEU A 24 3.51 4.91 21.36
N GLU A 25 4.02 3.75 20.95
CA GLU A 25 5.35 3.61 20.39
C GLU A 25 5.26 3.16 18.93
N LEU A 26 5.77 3.98 18.00
CA LEU A 26 5.92 3.62 16.58
C LEU A 26 7.41 3.61 16.22
N ASN A 27 7.83 2.54 15.57
CA ASN A 27 9.22 2.29 15.17
C ASN A 27 9.42 2.49 13.66
N SER A 28 8.34 2.51 12.87
CA SER A 28 8.38 2.72 11.42
C SER A 28 7.00 3.12 10.87
N GLN A 29 6.96 3.55 9.60
CA GLN A 29 5.73 3.87 8.84
C GLN A 29 4.87 5.01 9.43
N GLU A 30 5.43 5.83 10.35
CA GLU A 30 4.65 6.86 11.06
C GLU A 30 4.04 7.93 10.13
N ASN A 31 4.76 8.31 9.08
CA ASN A 31 4.36 9.34 8.13
C ASN A 31 3.71 8.77 6.86
N THR A 32 3.48 7.46 6.83
CA THR A 32 2.95 6.76 5.66
C THR A 32 1.43 6.90 5.59
N ASN A 33 0.93 7.27 4.41
CA ASN A 33 -0.49 7.38 4.08
C ASN A 33 -1.01 6.07 3.46
N ASN A 34 -2.32 5.95 3.28
CA ASN A 34 -2.96 4.79 2.63
C ASN A 34 -2.51 3.46 3.27
N VAL A 35 -2.65 3.35 4.59
CA VAL A 35 -2.17 2.19 5.33
C VAL A 35 -3.34 1.35 5.80
N LEU A 36 -3.26 0.04 5.54
CA LEU A 36 -4.05 -0.96 6.26
C LEU A 36 -3.28 -1.35 7.51
N TYR A 37 -3.91 -1.32 8.66
CA TYR A 37 -3.26 -1.64 9.93
C TYR A 37 -4.10 -2.61 10.76
N ALA A 38 -3.44 -3.29 11.68
CA ALA A 38 -4.07 -4.23 12.58
C ALA A 38 -3.54 -4.07 14.00
N PHE A 39 -4.43 -4.28 14.98
CA PHE A 39 -4.04 -4.47 16.38
C PHE A 39 -3.99 -5.95 16.69
N VAL A 40 -2.89 -6.39 17.30
CA VAL A 40 -2.60 -7.80 17.57
C VAL A 40 -2.28 -7.96 19.05
N CYS A 41 -3.00 -8.85 19.73
CA CYS A 41 -2.74 -9.23 21.12
C CYS A 41 -2.40 -10.72 21.14
N GLU A 42 -1.26 -11.09 21.72
CA GLU A 42 -0.84 -12.50 21.87
C GLU A 42 -0.93 -13.31 20.56
N GLY A 43 -0.58 -12.68 19.44
CA GLY A 43 -0.64 -13.29 18.10
C GLY A 43 -2.03 -13.41 17.46
N LYS A 44 -3.08 -12.97 18.14
CA LYS A 44 -4.44 -12.88 17.60
C LYS A 44 -4.71 -11.48 17.05
N VAL A 45 -5.24 -11.40 15.82
CA VAL A 45 -5.70 -10.14 15.22
C VAL A 45 -6.99 -9.73 15.92
N MET A 46 -6.97 -8.60 16.60
CA MET A 46 -8.08 -8.09 17.40
C MET A 46 -8.86 -7.02 16.64
N TYR A 47 -8.17 -6.21 15.84
CA TYR A 47 -8.76 -5.16 15.01
C TYR A 47 -8.04 -5.07 13.66
N VAL A 48 -8.77 -4.74 12.60
CA VAL A 48 -8.25 -4.31 11.30
C VAL A 48 -8.90 -2.97 10.95
N GLY A 49 -8.11 -2.02 10.48
CA GLY A 49 -8.61 -0.73 10.01
C GLY A 49 -7.76 -0.15 8.90
N LYS A 50 -8.33 0.76 8.11
CA LYS A 50 -7.61 1.55 7.10
C LYS A 50 -7.46 3.03 7.46
N THR A 51 -6.53 3.71 6.80
CA THR A 51 -6.43 5.17 6.84
C THR A 51 -5.79 5.74 5.58
N THR A 52 -6.30 6.88 5.10
CA THR A 52 -5.69 7.68 4.03
C THR A 52 -4.75 8.77 4.57
N GLN A 53 -4.74 8.98 5.88
CA GLN A 53 -3.87 9.95 6.58
C GLN A 53 -2.59 9.26 7.08
N PRO A 54 -1.60 10.02 7.57
CA PRO A 54 -0.40 9.42 8.16
C PRO A 54 -0.76 8.47 9.30
N LEU A 55 -0.13 7.30 9.35
CA LEU A 55 -0.39 6.28 10.37
C LEU A 55 -0.32 6.86 11.79
N LYS A 56 0.66 7.72 12.08
CA LYS A 56 0.81 8.41 13.36
C LYS A 56 -0.43 9.22 13.73
N LYS A 57 -1.00 9.95 12.76
CA LYS A 57 -2.23 10.72 12.97
C LYS A 57 -3.42 9.80 13.24
N ARG A 58 -3.51 8.66 12.54
CA ARG A 58 -4.56 7.66 12.80
C ARG A 58 -4.45 7.06 14.19
N MET A 59 -3.24 6.71 14.63
CA MET A 59 -2.97 6.19 15.96
C MET A 59 -3.27 7.22 17.05
N TYR A 60 -2.87 8.48 16.84
CA TYR A 60 -3.21 9.56 17.76
C TYR A 60 -4.72 9.73 17.96
N GLY A 61 -5.54 9.42 16.95
CA GLY A 61 -7.00 9.39 17.09
C GLY A 61 -7.51 8.38 18.15
N TYR A 62 -6.80 7.28 18.39
CA TYR A 62 -7.10 6.34 19.49
C TYR A 62 -6.53 6.79 20.84
N LEU A 63 -5.46 7.59 20.84
CA LEU A 63 -4.96 8.25 22.06
C LEU A 63 -5.93 9.31 22.58
N LYS A 64 -6.46 10.13 21.69
CA LYS A 64 -7.33 11.26 22.04
C LYS A 64 -8.57 11.29 21.15
N PRO A 65 -9.52 10.35 21.36
CA PRO A 65 -10.73 10.30 20.55
C PRO A 65 -11.59 11.54 20.81
N GLY A 66 -12.13 12.12 19.73
CA GLY A 66 -13.20 13.10 19.82
C GLY A 66 -14.52 12.46 20.28
N LYS A 67 -15.40 13.25 20.90
CA LYS A 67 -16.66 12.77 21.52
C LYS A 67 -17.57 11.99 20.57
N ALA A 68 -17.54 12.28 19.27
CA ALA A 68 -18.36 11.61 18.25
C ALA A 68 -17.65 10.44 17.54
N GLN A 69 -16.38 10.17 17.84
CA GLN A 69 -15.58 9.15 17.14
C GLN A 69 -15.76 7.77 17.77
N SER A 70 -16.95 7.18 17.61
CA SER A 70 -17.35 5.91 18.23
C SER A 70 -16.32 4.78 18.06
N THR A 71 -15.79 4.60 16.84
CA THR A 71 -14.74 3.61 16.55
C THR A 71 -13.45 3.86 17.32
N ASN A 72 -13.04 5.13 17.47
CA ASN A 72 -11.84 5.48 18.21
C ASN A 72 -12.04 5.29 19.71
N ILE A 73 -13.20 5.67 20.23
CA ILE A 73 -13.58 5.48 21.64
C ILE A 73 -13.59 3.99 21.98
N LYS A 74 -14.26 3.17 21.15
CA LYS A 74 -14.34 1.71 21.36
C LYS A 74 -12.96 1.07 21.36
N ASN A 75 -12.14 1.34 20.34
CA ASN A 75 -10.81 0.75 20.25
C ASN A 75 -9.88 1.25 21.37
N ARG A 76 -9.97 2.53 21.78
CA ARG A 76 -9.25 3.03 22.95
C ARG A 76 -9.58 2.22 24.20
N ASN A 77 -10.86 1.98 24.45
CA ASN A 77 -11.31 1.21 25.62
C ASN A 77 -10.81 -0.24 25.55
N ASN A 78 -10.85 -0.87 24.37
CA ASN A 78 -10.34 -2.21 24.17
C ASN A 78 -8.82 -2.30 24.40
N ILE A 79 -8.06 -1.34 23.87
CA ILE A 79 -6.60 -1.24 24.09
C ILE A 79 -6.31 -1.10 25.58
N LEU A 80 -6.98 -0.15 26.26
CA LEU A 80 -6.79 0.06 27.70
C LEU A 80 -7.12 -1.18 28.52
N ALA A 81 -8.23 -1.87 28.21
CA ALA A 81 -8.62 -3.11 28.89
C ALA A 81 -7.58 -4.22 28.69
N SER A 82 -7.07 -4.39 27.47
CA SER A 82 -6.01 -5.36 27.16
C SER A 82 -4.74 -5.08 27.96
N LEU A 83 -4.30 -3.81 27.96
CA LEU A 83 -3.10 -3.39 28.69
C LEU A 83 -3.25 -3.55 30.21
N LYS A 84 -4.41 -3.23 30.78
CA LYS A 84 -4.69 -3.44 32.21
C LYS A 84 -4.72 -4.91 32.61
N ALA A 85 -5.10 -5.80 31.69
CA ALA A 85 -5.02 -7.24 31.88
C ALA A 85 -3.59 -7.80 31.70
N GLY A 86 -2.59 -6.95 31.42
CA GLY A 86 -1.19 -7.35 31.23
C GLY A 86 -0.85 -7.80 29.81
N HIS A 87 -1.79 -7.68 28.87
CA HIS A 87 -1.58 -8.09 27.48
C HIS A 87 -1.19 -6.90 26.60
N GLY A 88 0.02 -6.93 26.06
CA GLY A 88 0.51 -5.94 25.10
C GLY A 88 -0.27 -5.95 23.79
N VAL A 89 -0.41 -4.77 23.17
CA VAL A 89 -1.11 -4.62 21.89
C VAL A 89 -0.13 -4.15 20.83
N ASP A 90 0.25 -5.05 19.94
CA ASP A 90 1.13 -4.75 18.80
C ASP A 90 0.37 -4.09 17.66
N ILE A 91 1.06 -3.20 16.93
CA ILE A 91 0.55 -2.53 15.75
C ILE A 91 1.29 -3.10 14.55
N PHE A 92 0.53 -3.68 13.63
CA PHE A 92 1.01 -4.14 12.34
C PHE A 92 0.47 -3.23 11.24
N ALA A 93 1.26 -2.96 10.21
CA ALA A 93 0.87 -2.15 9.07
C ALA A 93 1.26 -2.81 7.75
N LEU A 94 0.39 -2.62 6.76
CA LEU A 94 0.60 -2.90 5.34
C LEU A 94 0.36 -1.57 4.61
N PRO A 95 1.44 -0.83 4.31
CA PRO A 95 1.36 0.33 3.43
C PRO A 95 0.80 -0.07 2.06
N ASP A 96 -0.01 0.81 1.49
CA ASP A 96 -0.39 0.68 0.10
C ASP A 96 0.84 0.83 -0.78
N SER A 97 1.16 -0.25 -1.49
CA SER A 97 2.31 -0.34 -2.36
C SER A 97 2.20 0.52 -3.62
N GLY A 98 1.01 1.06 -3.96
CA GLY A 98 0.83 1.82 -5.20
C GLY A 98 0.75 0.95 -6.48
N LEU A 99 0.90 -0.37 -6.34
CA LEU A 99 1.13 -1.29 -7.47
C LEU A 99 -0.16 -1.81 -8.12
N LEU A 100 -1.28 -1.75 -7.41
CA LEU A 100 -2.52 -2.30 -7.90
C LEU A 100 -3.26 -1.23 -8.70
N ASN A 101 -3.22 -1.34 -10.03
CA ASN A 101 -3.95 -0.44 -10.92
C ASN A 101 -5.08 -1.20 -11.64
N TYR A 102 -6.20 -0.53 -11.86
CA TYR A 102 -7.26 -1.00 -12.74
C TYR A 102 -7.48 0.05 -13.82
N GLY A 103 -7.00 -0.23 -15.02
CA GLY A 103 -6.80 0.80 -16.05
C GLY A 103 -5.83 1.86 -15.55
N GLY A 104 -6.19 3.14 -15.70
CA GLY A 104 -5.40 4.27 -15.21
C GLY A 104 -5.65 4.66 -13.75
N PHE A 105 -6.42 3.87 -12.99
CA PHE A 105 -6.80 4.21 -11.62
C PHE A 105 -6.06 3.35 -10.60
N HIS A 106 -5.45 4.03 -9.63
CA HIS A 106 -4.83 3.39 -8.47
C HIS A 106 -5.89 2.76 -7.57
N VAL A 107 -5.77 1.46 -7.35
CA VAL A 107 -6.59 0.70 -6.41
C VAL A 107 -5.91 0.74 -5.05
N ASN A 108 -6.53 1.46 -4.13
CA ASN A 108 -6.06 1.52 -2.76
C ASN A 108 -6.17 0.15 -2.08
N VAL A 109 -5.03 -0.52 -1.87
CA VAL A 109 -4.95 -1.86 -1.26
C VAL A 109 -5.60 -1.88 0.12
N ALA A 110 -5.42 -0.81 0.91
CA ALA A 110 -6.03 -0.69 2.22
C ALA A 110 -7.56 -0.60 2.14
N ALA A 111 -8.11 0.03 1.10
CA ALA A 111 -9.54 0.05 0.85
C ALA A 111 -10.06 -1.31 0.39
N GLY A 112 -9.33 -2.00 -0.50
CA GLY A 112 -9.77 -3.25 -1.13
C GLY A 112 -9.64 -4.50 -0.24
N LEU A 113 -8.69 -4.55 0.69
CA LEU A 113 -8.45 -5.74 1.52
C LEU A 113 -9.16 -5.72 2.88
N GLU A 114 -9.60 -4.56 3.38
CA GLU A 114 -10.14 -4.43 4.74
C GLU A 114 -11.34 -5.37 5.00
N ASP A 115 -12.37 -5.33 4.15
CA ASP A 115 -13.58 -6.14 4.34
C ASP A 115 -13.29 -7.65 4.20
N SER A 116 -12.40 -8.02 3.28
CA SER A 116 -11.94 -9.40 3.10
C SER A 116 -11.18 -9.91 4.33
N LEU A 117 -10.31 -9.08 4.93
CA LEU A 117 -9.61 -9.45 6.16
C LEU A 117 -10.57 -9.55 7.35
N ILE A 118 -11.51 -8.61 7.49
CA ILE A 118 -12.49 -8.64 8.59
C ILE A 118 -13.36 -9.89 8.50
N SER A 119 -13.89 -10.21 7.32
CA SER A 119 -14.73 -11.41 7.12
C SER A 119 -13.96 -12.71 7.39
N ASN A 120 -12.71 -12.81 6.93
CA ASN A 120 -11.89 -14.03 7.04
C ASN A 120 -11.21 -14.22 8.40
N LEU A 121 -10.93 -13.14 9.13
CA LEU A 121 -10.26 -13.19 10.43
C LEU A 121 -11.23 -13.00 11.61
N SER A 122 -12.40 -12.42 11.36
CA SER A 122 -13.42 -12.06 12.36
C SER A 122 -12.82 -11.40 13.62
N PRO A 123 -12.07 -10.28 13.49
CA PRO A 123 -11.42 -9.67 14.64
C PRO A 123 -12.47 -9.14 15.63
N SER A 124 -12.34 -9.48 16.91
CA SER A 124 -13.37 -9.20 17.92
C SER A 124 -13.63 -7.71 18.18
N TRP A 125 -12.69 -6.83 17.82
CA TRP A 125 -12.84 -5.38 18.02
C TRP A 125 -13.46 -4.70 16.80
N ASN A 126 -13.42 -5.31 15.62
CA ASN A 126 -14.25 -4.91 14.50
C ASN A 126 -15.72 -5.16 14.87
N GLY A 127 -16.59 -4.18 14.63
CA GLY A 127 -18.01 -4.35 14.94
C GLY A 127 -18.59 -5.49 14.11
N MET A 128 -19.31 -6.41 14.75
CA MET A 128 -20.27 -7.25 14.03
C MET A 128 -21.22 -6.30 13.30
N GLN A 129 -21.16 -6.26 11.97
CA GLN A 129 -22.38 -6.01 11.23
C GLN A 129 -23.37 -7.04 11.76
N SER A 130 -24.46 -6.57 12.34
CA SER A 130 -25.57 -7.43 12.74
C SER A 130 -25.80 -8.45 11.62
N LYS A 131 -25.54 -9.73 11.90
CA LYS A 131 -26.12 -10.79 11.09
C LYS A 131 -27.62 -10.61 11.24
N ILE A 132 -28.26 -9.96 10.27
CA ILE A 132 -29.70 -10.08 10.09
C ILE A 132 -29.93 -11.54 9.67
N THR A 133 -30.09 -12.39 10.68
CA THR A 133 -30.92 -13.58 10.59
C THR A 133 -32.34 -13.09 10.33
N GLY A 134 -32.78 -13.19 9.08
CA GLY A 134 -34.11 -12.73 8.67
C GLY A 134 -34.39 -12.95 7.19
N LEU A 135 -34.13 -14.16 6.67
CA LEU A 135 -34.75 -14.62 5.44
C LEU A 135 -36.22 -14.98 5.72
N THR A 136 -37.09 -13.97 5.74
CA THR A 136 -38.51 -14.07 5.38
C THR A 136 -39.09 -12.67 5.15
N GLY A 137 -39.46 -12.35 3.90
CA GLY A 137 -40.44 -11.30 3.57
C GLY A 137 -39.91 -10.07 2.84
N ASP A 138 -40.08 -10.04 1.51
CA ASP A 138 -40.25 -8.82 0.71
C ASP A 138 -41.65 -8.20 0.97
N PRO A 139 -42.01 -6.99 0.47
CA PRO A 139 -41.25 -5.75 0.29
C PRO A 139 -42.07 -4.51 0.76
N LYS A 140 -41.50 -3.57 1.52
CA LYS A 140 -42.06 -2.21 1.63
C LYS A 140 -40.94 -1.17 1.75
N GLY A 141 -40.83 -0.34 0.72
CA GLY A 141 -39.89 0.77 0.68
C GLY A 141 -40.18 1.86 1.70
N LYS A 142 -39.17 2.71 1.91
CA LYS A 142 -39.32 4.15 2.12
C LYS A 142 -37.99 4.85 1.81
N THR A 143 -38.06 5.62 0.75
CA THR A 143 -37.13 6.65 0.27
C THR A 143 -37.02 7.80 1.28
N SER A 144 -35.81 8.33 1.46
CA SER A 144 -35.56 9.76 1.69
C SER A 144 -34.05 10.00 1.48
N ASN A 145 -33.65 10.51 0.31
CA ASN A 145 -33.47 11.92 -0.02
C ASN A 145 -32.02 12.39 0.17
N PHE A 146 -31.27 12.44 -0.93
CA PHE A 146 -30.27 13.49 -1.18
C PHE A 146 -30.33 13.89 -2.66
N ILE A 147 -31.12 14.93 -2.94
CA ILE A 147 -30.91 15.89 -4.04
C ILE A 147 -30.19 17.06 -3.37
N GLY A 148 -29.13 17.69 -3.84
CA GLY A 148 -28.37 17.62 -5.08
C GLY A 148 -27.59 18.94 -5.15
N GLN A 149 -26.44 18.98 -5.84
CA GLN A 149 -26.16 20.03 -6.81
C GLN A 149 -24.86 19.71 -7.58
N THR A 150 -25.05 19.83 -8.88
CA THR A 150 -24.20 19.52 -10.02
C THR A 150 -23.18 20.61 -10.31
N ALA A 151 -22.03 20.22 -10.83
CA ALA A 151 -21.37 20.94 -11.91
C ALA A 151 -20.90 19.92 -12.94
N ASN A 152 -21.54 19.97 -14.12
CA ASN A 152 -21.10 19.31 -15.34
C ASN A 152 -19.74 19.89 -15.75
N GLU A 153 -18.87 19.06 -16.35
CA GLU A 153 -18.37 19.34 -17.70
C GLU A 153 -17.56 18.15 -18.25
N ASN A 154 -18.00 17.69 -19.43
CA ASN A 154 -17.27 17.00 -20.49
C ASN A 154 -16.80 15.55 -20.25
N ILE A 155 -17.69 14.65 -20.67
CA ILE A 155 -17.40 13.30 -21.12
C ILE A 155 -16.49 13.39 -22.35
N ALA A 156 -15.20 13.12 -22.18
CA ALA A 156 -14.34 12.66 -23.26
C ALA A 156 -14.03 11.19 -22.99
N GLU A 157 -14.46 10.32 -23.89
CA GLU A 157 -14.09 8.91 -23.86
C GLU A 157 -12.55 8.79 -23.94
N PRO A 158 -11.87 8.12 -22.98
CA PRO A 158 -10.45 7.87 -23.13
C PRO A 158 -10.26 6.66 -24.06
N ILE A 159 -9.78 7.00 -25.24
CA ILE A 159 -9.27 6.12 -26.29
C ILE A 159 -8.29 5.11 -25.68
N SER A 160 -8.57 3.83 -25.88
CA SER A 160 -7.72 2.70 -25.51
C SER A 160 -6.39 2.75 -26.27
N ASN A 161 -5.29 2.99 -25.58
CA ASN A 161 -3.96 2.64 -26.07
C ASN A 161 -3.37 1.57 -25.16
N ASP A 162 -3.76 0.34 -25.44
CA ASP A 162 -3.26 -0.90 -24.85
C ASP A 162 -1.84 -1.14 -25.40
N VAL A 163 -0.86 -0.38 -24.91
CA VAL A 163 0.55 -0.70 -25.14
C VAL A 163 0.89 -1.73 -24.09
N ASP A 164 1.15 -2.96 -24.51
CA ASP A 164 1.73 -4.03 -23.69
C ASP A 164 2.77 -3.43 -22.76
N GLN A 165 2.49 -3.32 -21.45
CA GLN A 165 3.33 -2.59 -20.50
C GLN A 165 4.62 -3.35 -20.12
N LYS A 166 5.12 -4.21 -21.01
CA LYS A 166 6.28 -5.07 -20.76
C LYS A 166 7.32 -4.94 -21.86
N PHE A 167 8.58 -4.87 -21.46
CA PHE A 167 9.71 -4.97 -22.37
C PHE A 167 10.84 -5.79 -21.75
N GLN A 168 11.79 -6.17 -22.58
CA GLN A 168 12.99 -6.89 -22.13
C GLN A 168 14.25 -6.13 -22.55
N PHE A 169 15.26 -6.22 -21.70
CA PHE A 169 16.61 -5.78 -22.05
C PHE A 169 17.63 -6.86 -21.69
N GLN A 170 18.78 -6.83 -22.34
CA GLN A 170 19.89 -7.71 -21.98
C GLN A 170 20.76 -7.06 -20.92
N LEU A 171 21.04 -7.77 -19.82
CA LEU A 171 21.82 -7.28 -18.69
C LEU A 171 23.32 -7.22 -19.02
N ARG A 172 23.70 -6.21 -19.82
CA ARG A 172 25.07 -5.98 -20.24
C ARG A 172 25.96 -5.58 -19.07
N LYS A 173 27.29 -5.70 -19.26
CA LYS A 173 28.31 -5.44 -18.24
C LYS A 173 28.17 -4.08 -17.55
N THR A 174 27.82 -3.02 -18.28
CA THR A 174 27.65 -1.68 -17.69
C THR A 174 26.43 -1.63 -16.76
N TYR A 175 25.30 -2.17 -17.21
CA TYR A 175 24.06 -2.22 -16.42
C TYR A 175 24.25 -3.09 -15.16
N TYR A 176 24.85 -4.27 -15.33
CA TYR A 176 25.16 -5.21 -14.26
C TYR A 176 26.06 -4.60 -13.17
N ASN A 177 27.04 -3.77 -13.55
CA ASN A 177 27.99 -3.20 -12.60
C ASN A 177 27.52 -1.88 -11.97
N GLN A 178 26.81 -1.05 -12.73
CA GLN A 178 26.45 0.31 -12.31
C GLN A 178 24.99 0.44 -11.84
N GLY A 179 24.14 -0.56 -12.10
CA GLY A 179 22.77 -0.59 -11.60
C GLY A 179 21.87 0.43 -12.28
N PHE A 180 21.88 0.42 -13.60
CA PHE A 180 20.94 1.18 -14.43
C PHE A 180 20.61 0.37 -15.68
N PHE A 181 19.58 0.77 -16.41
CA PHE A 181 19.32 0.28 -17.76
C PHE A 181 18.60 1.35 -18.58
N ASN A 182 18.64 1.22 -19.90
CA ASN A 182 17.90 2.10 -20.80
C ASN A 182 16.54 1.49 -21.13
N VAL A 183 15.50 2.31 -21.13
CA VAL A 183 14.17 1.99 -21.63
C VAL A 183 14.22 2.00 -23.17
N PRO A 184 13.61 1.05 -23.89
CA PRO A 184 13.52 1.15 -25.34
C PRO A 184 12.63 2.32 -25.77
N VAL A 185 12.96 2.98 -26.88
CA VAL A 185 12.23 4.16 -27.40
C VAL A 185 10.72 3.91 -27.52
N ALA A 186 10.31 2.69 -27.91
CA ALA A 186 8.91 2.31 -28.03
C ALA A 186 8.09 2.43 -26.71
N TYR A 187 8.76 2.48 -25.56
CA TYR A 187 8.13 2.55 -24.24
C TYR A 187 8.37 3.89 -23.54
N MET A 188 9.00 4.87 -24.20
CA MET A 188 9.46 6.10 -23.52
C MET A 188 8.33 6.96 -22.95
N GLU A 189 7.15 6.93 -23.57
CA GLU A 189 5.95 7.68 -23.14
C GLU A 189 5.29 7.09 -21.90
N ALA A 190 5.66 5.86 -21.52
CA ALA A 190 5.13 5.18 -20.34
C ALA A 190 5.86 5.58 -19.04
N PHE A 191 6.82 6.50 -19.10
CA PHE A 191 7.68 6.91 -17.99
C PHE A 191 7.58 8.41 -17.72
N GLY A 192 7.82 8.79 -16.47
CA GLY A 192 7.80 10.17 -15.99
C GLY A 192 8.91 11.06 -16.56
N GLU A 193 8.98 12.28 -16.04
CA GLU A 193 9.86 13.33 -16.55
C GLU A 193 11.32 13.14 -16.13
N ASP A 194 12.21 13.93 -16.73
CA ASP A 194 13.62 13.93 -16.35
C ASP A 194 13.79 14.30 -14.87
N HIS A 195 14.66 13.58 -14.17
CA HIS A 195 14.92 13.68 -12.73
C HIS A 195 13.79 13.24 -11.80
N ASP A 196 12.66 12.77 -12.31
CA ASP A 196 11.62 12.22 -11.45
C ASP A 196 12.13 11.01 -10.66
N ARG A 197 11.61 10.85 -9.45
CA ARG A 197 11.82 9.62 -8.67
C ARG A 197 11.11 8.46 -9.33
N ILE A 198 11.70 7.27 -9.23
CA ILE A 198 11.09 6.03 -9.70
C ILE A 198 11.33 4.90 -8.70
N GLU A 199 10.28 4.16 -8.41
CA GLU A 199 10.31 2.97 -7.56
C GLU A 199 10.61 1.73 -8.42
N ILE A 200 11.63 0.97 -8.05
CA ILE A 200 12.07 -0.23 -8.79
C ILE A 200 11.85 -1.46 -7.90
N PHE A 201 10.79 -2.20 -8.17
CA PHE A 201 10.48 -3.45 -7.47
C PHE A 201 11.23 -4.61 -8.12
N CYS A 202 11.99 -5.35 -7.32
CA CYS A 202 12.92 -6.35 -7.84
C CYS A 202 12.55 -7.77 -7.41
N GLY A 203 12.26 -8.63 -8.40
CA GLY A 203 11.94 -10.05 -8.23
C GLY A 203 10.67 -10.35 -7.42
N LYS A 204 10.46 -11.65 -7.12
CA LYS A 204 9.23 -12.15 -6.47
C LYS A 204 8.97 -11.62 -5.07
N HIS A 205 10.02 -11.19 -4.37
CA HIS A 205 9.91 -10.62 -3.03
C HIS A 205 9.71 -9.10 -3.04
N LEU A 206 9.60 -8.49 -4.23
CA LEU A 206 9.35 -7.06 -4.42
C LEU A 206 10.32 -6.19 -3.62
N ALA A 207 11.62 -6.51 -3.69
CA ALA A 207 12.63 -5.69 -3.04
C ALA A 207 12.60 -4.29 -3.66
N LEU A 208 12.29 -3.28 -2.85
CA LEU A 208 12.13 -1.90 -3.29
C LEU A 208 13.50 -1.21 -3.37
N ILE A 209 13.78 -0.61 -4.52
CA ILE A 209 14.94 0.23 -4.76
C ILE A 209 14.46 1.60 -5.22
N ASP A 210 14.85 2.64 -4.50
CA ASP A 210 14.59 4.03 -4.87
C ASP A 210 15.56 4.46 -5.96
N GLY A 211 15.03 4.88 -7.11
CA GLY A 211 15.78 5.35 -8.25
C GLY A 211 15.34 6.72 -8.74
N HIS A 212 15.92 7.13 -9.87
CA HIS A 212 15.45 8.29 -10.62
C HIS A 212 15.46 8.03 -12.13
N ILE A 213 14.67 8.82 -12.85
CA ILE A 213 14.61 8.82 -14.30
C ILE A 213 15.63 9.83 -14.82
N ASN A 214 16.42 9.43 -15.82
CA ASN A 214 17.34 10.30 -16.52
C ASN A 214 17.07 10.23 -18.03
N ARG A 215 16.41 11.24 -18.58
CA ARG A 215 16.14 11.41 -20.02
C ARG A 215 17.27 12.18 -20.72
N SER A 216 18.04 12.98 -19.98
CA SER A 216 19.17 13.75 -20.50
C SER A 216 20.42 12.92 -20.88
N ALA A 217 20.44 11.62 -20.57
CA ALA A 217 21.60 10.76 -20.80
C ALA A 217 21.80 10.31 -22.25
N ASN A 218 20.77 10.44 -23.11
CA ASN A 218 20.79 9.97 -24.49
C ASN A 218 20.18 11.04 -25.42
N ASN A 219 20.66 11.16 -26.67
CA ASN A 219 20.15 12.13 -27.65
C ASN A 219 18.67 11.91 -28.04
N THR A 220 18.12 10.73 -27.75
CA THR A 220 16.74 10.35 -28.06
C THR A 220 15.74 10.73 -26.96
N ASN A 221 16.20 11.33 -25.85
CA ASN A 221 15.43 11.57 -24.63
C ASN A 221 14.78 10.30 -24.03
N SER A 222 15.23 9.12 -24.48
CA SER A 222 14.73 7.85 -24.01
C SER A 222 15.19 7.63 -22.56
N PRO A 223 14.25 7.31 -21.63
CA PRO A 223 14.56 7.19 -20.21
C PRO A 223 15.68 6.20 -19.92
N ARG A 224 16.62 6.62 -19.07
CA ARG A 224 17.52 5.74 -18.35
C ARG A 224 17.05 5.62 -16.92
N ILE A 225 16.80 4.40 -16.46
CA ILE A 225 16.37 4.14 -15.09
C ILE A 225 17.59 3.92 -14.22
N MET A 226 17.75 4.77 -13.21
CA MET A 226 18.94 4.82 -12.36
C MET A 226 18.61 4.27 -10.97
N GLY A 227 19.00 3.02 -10.69
CA GLY A 227 18.86 2.38 -9.37
C GLY A 227 20.17 2.28 -8.57
N GLY A 228 21.29 2.68 -9.17
CA GLY A 228 22.59 2.82 -8.52
C GLY A 228 23.13 1.52 -7.89
N SER A 229 23.88 1.67 -6.78
CA SER A 229 24.54 0.54 -6.12
C SER A 229 23.56 -0.53 -5.62
N GLN A 230 22.34 -0.15 -5.23
CA GLN A 230 21.31 -1.09 -4.78
C GLN A 230 20.83 -1.98 -5.93
N LEU A 231 20.54 -1.40 -7.10
CA LEU A 231 20.11 -2.17 -8.26
C LEU A 231 21.26 -3.03 -8.81
N ALA A 232 22.49 -2.52 -8.80
CA ALA A 232 23.67 -3.31 -9.15
C ALA A 232 23.87 -4.50 -8.20
N TYR A 233 23.66 -4.31 -6.90
CA TYR A 233 23.73 -5.37 -5.91
C TYR A 233 22.64 -6.42 -6.13
N TRP A 234 21.41 -6.00 -6.43
CA TRP A 234 20.33 -6.93 -6.74
C TRP A 234 20.62 -7.77 -7.99
N PHE A 235 21.10 -7.15 -9.07
CA PHE A 235 21.52 -7.85 -10.28
C PHE A 235 22.58 -8.91 -9.96
N LYS A 236 23.62 -8.55 -9.20
CA LYS A 236 24.71 -9.48 -8.86
C LYS A 236 24.28 -10.68 -8.02
N ASN A 237 23.25 -10.51 -7.20
CA ASN A 237 22.76 -11.57 -6.32
C ASN A 237 21.66 -12.43 -6.93
N SER A 238 20.95 -11.92 -7.94
CA SER A 238 19.73 -12.55 -8.45
C SER A 238 19.80 -12.93 -9.93
N LYS A 239 20.78 -12.40 -10.67
CA LYS A 239 20.91 -12.50 -12.12
C LYS A 239 22.35 -12.77 -12.55
N ASN A 240 22.51 -13.32 -13.74
CA ASN A 240 23.79 -13.48 -14.40
C ASN A 240 24.00 -12.40 -15.45
N LEU A 241 25.28 -12.16 -15.78
CA LEU A 241 25.62 -11.31 -16.92
C LEU A 241 24.99 -11.88 -18.20
N ASP A 242 24.49 -10.98 -19.05
CA ASP A 242 23.81 -11.29 -20.32
C ASP A 242 22.44 -11.98 -20.21
N ASP A 243 21.90 -12.16 -19.00
CA ASP A 243 20.49 -12.54 -18.81
C ASP A 243 19.55 -11.55 -19.51
N LYS A 244 18.42 -12.06 -20.00
CA LYS A 244 17.29 -11.23 -20.40
C LYS A 244 16.47 -10.89 -19.16
N ILE A 245 16.32 -9.60 -18.91
CA ILE A 245 15.56 -9.05 -17.79
C ILE A 245 14.24 -8.55 -18.34
N GLU A 246 13.15 -8.97 -17.71
CA GLU A 246 11.81 -8.47 -18.01
C GLU A 246 11.52 -7.26 -17.12
N VAL A 247 10.98 -6.21 -17.74
CA VAL A 247 10.52 -5.02 -17.05
C VAL A 247 9.04 -4.85 -17.34
N THR A 248 8.24 -4.80 -16.28
CA THR A 248 6.83 -4.42 -16.35
C THR A 248 6.70 -2.98 -15.85
N VAL A 249 6.15 -2.10 -16.68
CA VAL A 249 5.82 -0.73 -16.31
C VAL A 249 4.51 -0.77 -15.52
N LEU A 250 4.54 -0.32 -14.26
CA LEU A 250 3.37 -0.32 -13.38
C LEU A 250 2.69 1.06 -13.37
N SER A 251 3.50 2.11 -13.47
CA SER A 251 3.08 3.50 -13.63
C SER A 251 4.27 4.31 -14.20
N PRO A 252 4.09 5.60 -14.55
CA PRO A 252 5.19 6.45 -15.00
C PRO A 252 6.40 6.51 -14.06
N ASN A 253 6.19 6.25 -12.76
CA ASN A 253 7.22 6.33 -11.72
C ASN A 253 7.35 5.02 -10.92
N SER A 254 6.89 3.89 -11.46
CA SER A 254 6.97 2.60 -10.79
C SER A 254 7.11 1.44 -11.78
N ILE A 255 8.07 0.54 -11.52
CA ILE A 255 8.34 -0.62 -12.38
C ILE A 255 8.63 -1.88 -11.58
N LEU A 256 8.32 -3.04 -12.16
CA LEU A 256 8.76 -4.35 -11.70
C LEU A 256 9.86 -4.88 -12.63
N VAL A 257 10.98 -5.32 -12.05
CA VAL A 257 12.14 -5.90 -12.72
C VAL A 257 12.27 -7.36 -12.30
N GLU A 258 12.18 -8.28 -13.26
CA GLU A 258 12.14 -9.73 -13.01
C GLU A 258 13.31 -10.53 -13.55
#